data_AF-A0AAV8XE52-F1
#
_entry.id   AF-A0AAV8XE52-F1
#
_cell.length_a   1.000
_cell.length_b   1.000
_cell.length_c   1.000
_cell.angle_alpha   90.00
_cell.angle_beta   90.00
_cell.angle_gamma   90.00
#
_symmetry.space_group_name_H-M   'P 1'
#
loop_
_entity.id
_entity.type
_entity.pdbx_description
1 polymer ?
#
loop_
_entity_poly.entity_id
_entity_poly.type
_entity_poly.pdbx_seq_one_letter_code
_entity_poly.pdbx_strand_id
1 'polypeptide(L)' 'MTYQCALCPYKAKHKGYLTKHMLIHKDPSEVKTYDCSFCSYKAKVKGSLTRHMLTHKDASEIV' A
#
# COMPACT_ATOMS: atom_id res chain seq x y z
N MET A 1 -8.02 -21.99 -6.96
CA MET A 1 -7.74 -21.71 -5.53
C MET A 1 -7.78 -20.20 -5.32
N THR A 2 -8.69 -19.69 -4.49
CA THR A 2 -8.71 -18.27 -4.09
C THR A 2 -8.41 -18.18 -2.60
N TYR A 3 -7.79 -17.08 -2.18
CA TYR A 3 -7.44 -16.80 -0.80
C TYR A 3 -8.46 -15.82 -0.23
N GLN A 4 -9.24 -16.26 0.75
CA GLN A 4 -10.29 -15.45 1.36
C GLN A 4 -9.77 -14.78 2.63
N CYS A 5 -10.19 -13.53 2.85
CA CYS A 5 -9.96 -12.83 4.11
C CYS A 5 -10.84 -13.42 5.21
N ALA A 6 -10.27 -13.58 6.40
CA ALA A 6 -11.00 -14.08 7.57
C ALA A 6 -11.87 -13.00 8.24
N LEU A 7 -11.61 -11.71 7.96
CA LEU A 7 -12.24 -10.58 8.62
C LEU A 7 -13.31 -9.89 7.76
N CYS A 8 -13.33 -10.16 6.45
CA CYS A 8 -14.31 -9.57 5.55
C CYS A 8 -14.52 -10.44 4.29
N PRO A 9 -15.51 -10.12 3.43
CA PRO A 9 -15.83 -10.92 2.23
C PRO A 9 -14.77 -10.88 1.11
N TYR A 10 -13.66 -10.16 1.30
CA TYR A 10 -12.63 -9.99 0.27
C TYR A 10 -11.96 -11.32 -0.09
N LYS A 11 -11.75 -11.52 -1.40
CA LYS A 11 -11.04 -12.70 -1.95
C LYS A 11 -9.95 -12.24 -2.91
N ALA A 12 -8.80 -12.89 -2.83
CA ALA A 12 -7.65 -12.64 -3.68
C ALA A 12 -7.28 -13.88 -4.49
N LYS A 13 -6.81 -13.68 -5.72
CA LYS A 13 -6.30 -14.77 -6.57
C LYS A 13 -4.94 -15.30 -6.09
N HIS A 14 -4.17 -14.48 -5.38
CA HIS A 14 -2.84 -14.82 -4.88
C HIS A 14 -2.69 -14.47 -3.40
N LYS A 15 -1.96 -15.31 -2.65
CA LYS A 15 -1.69 -15.11 -1.22
C LYS A 15 -1.08 -13.74 -0.92
N GLY A 16 -0.17 -13.26 -1.76
CA GLY A 16 0.46 -11.95 -1.60
C GLY A 16 -0.51 -10.77 -1.65
N TYR A 17 -1.59 -10.86 -2.43
CA TYR A 17 -2.66 -9.86 -2.43
C TYR A 17 -3.47 -9.92 -1.15
N LEU A 18 -3.77 -11.13 -0.64
CA LEU A 18 -4.43 -11.27 0.65
C LEU A 18 -3.57 -10.71 1.79
N THR A 19 -2.27 -10.99 1.82
CA THR A 19 -1.36 -10.44 2.83
C THR A 19 -1.34 -8.91 2.82
N LYS A 20 -1.27 -8.28 1.63
CA LYS A 20 -1.37 -6.82 1.51
C LYS A 20 -2.73 -6.30 1.96
N HIS A 21 -3.80 -7.00 1.61
CA HIS A 21 -5.15 -6.67 2.04
C HIS A 21 -5.27 -6.69 3.58
N MET A 22 -4.67 -7.66 4.27
CA MET A 22 -4.73 -7.71 5.75
C MET A 22 -4.19 -6.45 6.45
N LEU A 23 -3.38 -5.63 5.78
CA LEU A 23 -2.90 -4.34 6.31
C LEU A 23 -4.02 -3.30 6.47
N ILE A 24 -5.18 -3.48 5.85
CA ILE A 24 -6.33 -2.58 6.04
C ILE A 24 -7.03 -2.84 7.37
N HIS A 25 -6.98 -4.07 7.86
CA HIS A 25 -7.61 -4.49 9.11
C HIS A 25 -6.72 -4.27 10.34
N LYS A 26 -5.44 -3.97 10.12
CA LYS A 26 -4.51 -3.60 11.18
C LYS A 26 -4.64 -2.12 11.52
N ASP A 27 -4.44 -1.80 12.79
CA ASP A 27 -4.41 -0.42 13.25
C ASP A 27 -3.29 0.37 12.55
N PRO A 28 -3.53 1.62 12.11
CA PRO A 28 -2.50 2.45 11.48
C PRO A 28 -1.23 2.62 12.31
N SER A 29 -1.33 2.52 13.65
CA SER A 29 -0.20 2.63 14.59
C SER A 29 0.67 1.37 14.60
N GLU A 30 0.09 0.21 14.30
CA GLU A 30 0.79 -1.08 14.24
C GLU A 30 1.35 -1.39 12.84
N VAL A 31 0.88 -0.66 11.82
CA VAL A 31 1.35 -0.83 10.44
C VAL A 31 2.49 0.12 10.17
N LYS A 32 3.68 -0.43 9.93
CA LYS A 32 4.79 0.34 9.36
C LYS A 32 4.34 0.92 8.01
N THR A 33 4.08 2.22 7.99
CA THR A 33 3.77 2.96 6.77
C THR A 33 5.06 3.38 6.06
N TYR A 34 4.96 3.56 4.75
CA TYR A 34 5.96 4.21 3.93
C TYR A 34 5.51 5.64 3.69
N ASP A 35 6.18 6.58 4.33
CA ASP A 35 5.98 8.02 4.16
C ASP A 35 6.59 8.50 2.84
N CYS A 36 5.91 9.45 2.21
CA CYS A 36 6.47 10.24 1.15
C CYS A 36 7.36 11.33 1.74
N SER A 37 8.54 11.53 1.18
CA SER A 37 9.46 12.59 1.62
C SER A 37 9.07 13.98 1.10
N PHE A 38 8.16 14.06 0.11
CA PHE A 38 7.76 15.31 -0.54
C PHE A 38 6.39 15.82 -0.09
N CYS A 39 5.56 14.99 0.55
CA CYS A 39 4.24 15.40 1.03
C CYS A 39 3.77 14.52 2.21
N SER A 40 2.63 14.84 2.80
CA SER A 40 2.05 14.10 3.93
C SER A 40 1.44 12.73 3.55
N TYR A 41 1.61 12.28 2.30
CA TYR A 41 1.10 10.98 1.87
C TYR A 41 1.82 9.83 2.56
N LYS A 42 1.04 8.84 3.01
CA LYS A 42 1.54 7.62 3.66
C LYS A 42 0.91 6.41 2.97
N ALA A 43 1.74 5.47 2.54
CA ALA A 43 1.29 4.22 1.96
C ALA A 43 1.50 3.05 2.92
N LYS A 44 0.54 2.12 2.98
CA LYS A 44 0.70 0.87 3.74
C LYS A 44 1.57 -0.17 3.01
N VAL A 45 1.86 0.05 1.72
CA VAL A 45 2.62 -0.88 0.88
C VAL A 45 3.62 -0.11 0.02
N LYS A 46 4.87 -0.59 -0.07
CA LYS A 46 5.95 0.03 -0.85
C LYS A 46 5.55 0.34 -2.30
N GLY A 47 4.91 -0.59 -3.00
CA GLY A 47 4.48 -0.37 -4.39
C GLY A 47 3.48 0.77 -4.55
N SER A 48 2.64 1.02 -3.55
CA SER A 48 1.73 2.17 -3.54
C SER A 48 2.47 3.49 -3.34
N LEU A 49 3.54 3.51 -2.52
CA LEU A 49 4.43 4.66 -2.42
C LEU A 49 5.18 4.88 -3.74
N THR A 50 5.80 3.84 -4.32
CA THR A 50 6.53 3.95 -5.59
C THR A 50 5.66 4.54 -6.70
N ARG A 51 4.41 4.09 -6.83
CA ARG A 51 3.46 4.66 -7.79
C ARG A 51 3.11 6.11 -7.46
N HIS A 52 2.92 6.43 -6.17
CA HIS A 52 2.70 7.80 -5.74
C HIS A 52 3.90 8.70 -6.05
N MET A 53 5.14 8.23 -5.91
CA MET A 53 6.32 9.02 -6.27
C MET A 53 6.35 9.44 -7.75
N LEU A 54 5.63 8.72 -8.63
CA LEU A 54 5.47 9.14 -10.03
C LEU A 54 4.66 10.43 -10.15
N THR A 55 3.70 10.68 -9.25
CA THR A 55 2.93 11.94 -9.24
C THR A 55 3.77 13.13 -8.81
N HIS A 56 4.89 12.90 -8.12
CA HIS A 56 5.89 13.94 -7.84
C HIS A 56 6.89 14.12 -8.98
N LYS A 57 7.05 13.10 -9.85
CA LYS A 57 7.91 13.18 -11.03
C LYS A 57 7.26 13.93 -12.20
N ASP A 58 5.95 14.02 -12.26
CA ASP A 58 5.24 14.89 -13.19
C ASP A 58 5.21 16.34 -12.66
N ALA A 59 6.38 17.02 -12.68
CA ALA A 59 6.53 18.43 -13.06
C ALA A 59 7.89 19.08 -12.69
N SER A 60 8.80 18.48 -11.91
CA SER A 60 10.11 19.12 -11.68
C SER A 60 11.22 18.12 -11.38
N GLU A 61 12.13 18.05 -12.35
CA GLU A 61 13.56 17.71 -12.23
C GLU A 61 13.92 16.25 -11.95
N ILE A 62 14.20 15.56 -13.07
CA ILE A 62 15.48 14.89 -13.23
C ILE A 62 16.59 15.92 -12.91
N VAL A 63 17.36 15.66 -11.86
CA VAL A 63 18.75 16.10 -11.76
C VAL A 63 19.61 14.92 -11.34
#